data_AF-A0A7C0TZE0-F1
#
_entry.id   AF-A0A7C0TZE0-F1
#
_cell.length_a   1.000
_cell.length_b   1.000
_cell.length_c   1.000
_cell.angle_alpha   90.00
_cell.angle_beta   90.00
_cell.angle_gamma   90.00
#
_symmetry.space_group_name_H-M   'P 1'
#
loop_
_entity.id
_entity.type
_entity.pdbx_description
1 polymer ?
#
loop_
_entity_poly.entity_id
_entity_poly.type
_entity_poly.pdbx_seq_one_letter_code
_entity_poly.pdbx_strand_id
1 'polypeptide(L)'
;GRKIRELTRILERQFGLENPQIEVEEIKNPYFNAKVQATRLAQALERGVHFRRAAYAAIRAIMNNGARGVEIRISGKLTGERAKSVRFYQGYIAKVGNPAETLVSRGYAQALLKLGVLGVKVSIMPPDARLPDEIEIAEKPIEEEVSEQ
;
A
#
# COMPACT_ATOMS: atom_id res chain seq x y z
N GLY A 1 12.91 18.11 16.69
CA GLY A 1 12.00 18.42 17.81
C GLY A 1 10.98 19.54 17.59
N ARG A 2 11.13 20.46 16.62
CA ARG A 2 10.21 21.62 16.49
C ARG A 2 8.75 21.21 16.21
N LYS A 3 8.55 20.25 15.29
CA LYS A 3 7.24 19.75 14.88
C LYS A 3 6.52 18.92 15.96
N ILE A 4 7.28 18.20 16.78
CA ILE A 4 6.72 17.45 17.93
C ILE A 4 6.15 18.43 18.96
N ARG A 5 6.91 19.48 19.31
CA ARG A 5 6.44 20.54 20.22
C ARG A 5 5.22 21.28 19.69
N GLU A 6 5.13 21.47 18.37
CA GLU A 6 3.96 22.06 17.72
C GLU A 6 2.72 21.17 17.86
N LEU A 7 2.86 19.86 17.61
CA LEU A 7 1.78 18.90 17.79
C LEU A 7 1.33 18.80 19.26
N THR A 8 2.26 18.80 20.21
CA THR A 8 1.96 18.85 21.66
C THR A 8 1.09 20.07 21.98
N ARG A 9 1.46 21.26 21.51
CA ARG A 9 0.67 22.49 21.72
C ARG A 9 -0.71 22.44 21.09
N ILE A 10 -0.85 21.83 19.91
CA ILE A 10 -2.15 21.68 19.24
C ILE A 10 -3.06 20.75 20.07
N LEU A 11 -2.51 19.64 20.57
CA LEU A 11 -3.25 18.70 21.40
C LEU A 11 -3.68 19.31 22.73
N GLU A 12 -2.80 20.05 23.40
CA GLU A 12 -3.12 20.80 24.63
C GLU A 12 -4.27 21.78 24.40
N ARG A 13 -4.23 22.55 23.29
CA ARG A 13 -5.25 23.57 22.99
C ARG A 13 -6.59 23.00 22.54
N GLN A 14 -6.58 21.95 21.72
CA GLN A 14 -7.83 21.40 21.16
C GLN A 14 -8.51 20.40 22.08
N PHE A 15 -7.74 19.62 22.83
CA PHE A 15 -8.27 18.53 23.65
C PHE A 15 -8.12 18.77 25.16
N GLY A 16 -7.48 19.87 25.59
CA GLY A 16 -7.34 20.22 27.01
C GLY A 16 -6.48 19.23 27.81
N LEU A 17 -5.60 18.48 27.14
CA LEU A 17 -4.75 17.48 27.78
C LEU A 17 -3.56 18.15 28.46
N GLU A 18 -3.29 17.79 29.70
CA GLU A 18 -2.11 18.26 30.43
C GLU A 18 -0.88 17.41 30.06
N ASN A 19 0.15 18.05 29.50
CA ASN A 19 1.46 17.46 29.14
C ASN A 19 1.41 16.18 28.26
N PRO A 20 0.85 16.24 27.03
CA PRO A 20 0.83 15.09 26.14
C PRO A 20 2.25 14.75 25.65
N GLN A 21 2.71 13.52 25.93
CA GLN A 21 3.95 12.96 25.38
C GLN A 21 3.66 12.26 24.06
N ILE A 22 4.37 12.66 23.00
CA ILE A 22 4.20 12.12 21.65
C ILE A 22 5.45 11.33 21.30
N GLU A 23 5.27 10.03 21.05
CA GLU A 23 6.30 9.16 20.49
C GLU A 23 6.03 8.94 18.99
N VAL A 24 7.10 8.87 18.20
CA VAL A 24 7.01 8.64 16.76
C VAL A 24 7.54 7.25 16.47
N GLU A 25 6.64 6.35 16.11
CA GLU A 25 7.03 5.02 15.63
C GLU A 25 7.35 5.06 14.14
N GLU A 26 8.52 4.54 13.77
CA GLU A 26 8.91 4.39 12.38
C GLU A 26 8.27 3.14 11.77
N ILE A 27 7.78 3.29 10.54
CA ILE A 27 7.19 2.17 9.79
C ILE A 27 8.34 1.34 9.22
N LYS A 28 8.42 0.06 9.63
CA LYS A 28 9.46 -0.89 9.17
C LYS A 28 9.65 -0.89 7.65
N ASN A 29 8.55 -1.09 6.91
CA ASN A 29 8.57 -1.12 5.44
C ASN A 29 7.46 -0.23 4.85
N PRO A 30 7.81 0.96 4.31
CA PRO A 30 6.81 1.89 3.76
C PRO A 30 6.18 1.37 2.46
N TYR A 31 6.78 0.38 1.79
CA TYR A 31 6.28 -0.19 0.53
C TYR A 31 5.03 -1.07 0.71
N PHE A 32 4.86 -1.71 1.86
CA PHE A 32 3.66 -2.50 2.16
C PHE A 32 2.50 -1.64 2.70
N ASN A 33 2.77 -0.41 3.11
CA ASN A 33 1.73 0.50 3.57
C ASN A 33 1.03 1.20 2.38
N ALA A 34 -0.19 0.78 2.09
CA ALA A 34 -0.94 1.30 0.95
C ALA A 34 -1.25 2.80 1.04
N LYS A 35 -1.43 3.36 2.24
CA LYS A 35 -1.71 4.80 2.42
C LYS A 35 -0.50 5.65 2.04
N VAL A 36 0.69 5.24 2.47
CA VAL A 36 1.95 5.92 2.12
C VAL A 36 2.18 5.88 0.62
N GLN A 37 1.95 4.73 -0.02
CA GLN A 37 2.10 4.60 -1.47
C GLN A 37 1.06 5.41 -2.25
N ALA A 38 -0.20 5.46 -1.78
CA ALA A 38 -1.23 6.29 -2.39
C ALA A 38 -0.85 7.78 -2.34
N THR A 39 -0.35 8.27 -1.21
CA THR A 39 0.11 9.67 -1.08
C THR A 39 1.31 9.95 -1.97
N ARG A 40 2.29 9.04 -2.06
CA ARG A 40 3.44 9.18 -2.97
C ARG A 40 3.00 9.25 -4.43
N LEU A 41 2.02 8.43 -4.83
CA LEU A 41 1.48 8.47 -6.19
C LEU A 41 0.71 9.76 -6.45
N ALA A 42 -0.08 10.23 -5.49
CA ALA A 42 -0.79 11.51 -5.59
C ALA A 42 0.20 12.68 -5.80
N GLN A 43 1.26 12.75 -5.00
CA GLN A 43 2.31 13.76 -5.16
C GLN A 43 3.02 13.66 -6.53
N ALA A 44 3.21 12.46 -7.06
CA ALA A 44 3.80 12.29 -8.39
C ALA A 44 2.88 12.82 -9.51
N LEU A 45 1.56 12.64 -9.36
CA LEU A 45 0.58 13.21 -10.28
C LEU A 45 0.54 14.74 -10.16
N GLU A 46 0.58 15.29 -8.96
CA GLU A 46 0.63 16.75 -8.71
C GLU A 46 1.86 17.41 -9.33
N ARG A 47 3.00 16.70 -9.34
CA ARG A 47 4.22 17.13 -10.06
C ARG A 47 4.11 17.07 -11.59
N GLY A 48 3.01 16.59 -12.14
CA GLY A 48 2.77 16.54 -13.58
C GLY A 48 3.31 15.28 -14.28
N VAL A 49 3.66 14.22 -13.54
CA VAL A 49 4.06 12.95 -14.16
C VAL A 49 2.82 12.30 -14.79
N HIS A 50 2.96 11.84 -16.04
CA HIS A 50 1.85 11.17 -16.74
C HIS A 50 1.34 9.94 -15.98
N PHE A 51 0.02 9.80 -15.85
CA PHE A 51 -0.62 8.83 -14.95
C PHE A 51 -0.20 7.37 -15.18
N ARG A 52 0.02 6.95 -16.43
CA ARG A 52 0.53 5.59 -16.73
C ARG A 52 1.94 5.38 -16.21
N ARG A 53 2.84 6.35 -16.43
CA ARG A 53 4.24 6.27 -15.99
C ARG A 53 4.32 6.23 -14.47
N ALA A 54 3.55 7.09 -13.80
CA ALA A 54 3.49 7.13 -12.34
C ALA A 54 2.97 5.81 -11.76
N ALA A 55 1.88 5.26 -12.31
CA ALA A 55 1.30 4.00 -11.85
C ALA A 55 2.26 2.81 -12.04
N TYR A 56 2.84 2.64 -13.23
CA TYR A 56 3.78 1.55 -13.47
C TYR A 56 5.07 1.68 -12.65
N ALA A 57 5.55 2.90 -12.40
CA ALA A 57 6.68 3.11 -11.50
C ALA A 57 6.37 2.68 -10.07
N ALA A 58 5.18 3.02 -9.55
CA ALA A 58 4.75 2.62 -8.22
C ALA A 58 4.58 1.10 -8.11
N ILE A 59 3.96 0.46 -9.10
CA ILE A 59 3.77 -1.00 -9.11
C ILE A 59 5.11 -1.71 -9.12
N ARG A 60 6.04 -1.32 -10.00
CA ARG A 60 7.38 -1.92 -10.03
C ARG A 60 8.11 -1.76 -8.70
N ALA A 61 8.03 -0.59 -8.08
CA ALA A 61 8.64 -0.38 -6.77
C ALA A 61 8.06 -1.33 -5.71
N ILE A 62 6.75 -1.49 -5.64
CA ILE A 62 6.11 -2.35 -4.64
C ILE A 62 6.39 -3.84 -4.92
N MET A 63 6.29 -4.29 -6.17
CA MET A 63 6.59 -5.68 -6.55
C MET A 63 8.06 -6.03 -6.30
N ASN A 64 9.00 -5.12 -6.59
CA ASN A 64 10.42 -5.34 -6.34
C ASN A 64 10.76 -5.48 -4.85
N ASN A 65 9.93 -4.94 -3.96
CA ASN A 65 10.06 -5.12 -2.51
C ASN A 65 9.41 -6.43 -2.02
N GLY A 66 8.97 -7.32 -2.93
CA GLY A 66 8.45 -8.64 -2.58
C GLY A 66 6.95 -8.69 -2.30
N ALA A 67 6.17 -7.68 -2.70
CA ALA A 67 4.72 -7.77 -2.56
C ALA A 67 4.14 -8.90 -3.43
N ARG A 68 3.15 -9.62 -2.90
CA ARG A 68 2.47 -10.70 -3.61
C ARG A 68 1.59 -10.17 -4.76
N GLY A 69 1.01 -8.99 -4.57
CA GLY A 69 0.28 -8.29 -5.62
C GLY A 69 -0.13 -6.87 -5.28
N VAL A 70 -0.40 -6.10 -6.34
CA VAL A 70 -0.73 -4.68 -6.27
C VAL A 70 -1.83 -4.34 -7.27
N GLU A 71 -2.86 -3.63 -6.81
CA GLU A 71 -3.89 -3.02 -7.65
C GLU A 71 -3.91 -1.52 -7.40
N ILE A 72 -3.71 -0.72 -8.44
CA ILE A 72 -3.83 0.73 -8.39
C ILE A 72 -4.98 1.14 -9.31
N ARG A 73 -5.93 1.92 -8.78
CA ARG A 73 -7.01 2.54 -9.54
C ARG A 73 -6.88 4.05 -9.45
N ILE A 74 -6.76 4.70 -10.61
CA ILE A 74 -6.78 6.15 -10.72
C ILE A 74 -8.08 6.55 -11.41
N SER A 75 -8.88 7.37 -10.74
CA SER A 75 -10.19 7.82 -11.21
C SER A 75 -10.26 9.35 -11.21
N GLY A 76 -10.75 9.93 -12.31
CA GLY A 76 -10.95 11.38 -12.42
C GLY A 76 -10.81 11.88 -13.85
N LYS A 77 -10.58 13.18 -14.00
CA LYS A 77 -10.31 13.81 -15.30
C LYS A 77 -8.85 13.56 -15.71
N LEU A 78 -8.60 12.49 -16.46
CA LEU A 78 -7.25 12.07 -16.83
C LEU A 78 -6.66 12.82 -18.04
N THR A 79 -7.36 12.77 -19.18
CA THR A 79 -6.87 13.35 -20.45
C THR A 79 -7.94 14.15 -21.19
N GLY A 80 -9.22 13.95 -20.86
CA GLY A 80 -10.32 14.69 -21.46
C GLY A 80 -11.26 15.24 -20.40
N GLU A 81 -12.31 15.92 -20.85
CA GLU A 81 -13.29 16.57 -19.97
C GLU A 81 -14.13 15.58 -19.16
N ARG A 82 -14.38 14.39 -19.73
CA ARG A 82 -15.11 13.30 -19.06
C ARG A 82 -14.19 12.52 -18.12
N ALA A 83 -14.75 12.17 -16.96
CA ALA A 83 -14.06 11.32 -16.00
C ALA A 83 -13.81 9.91 -16.58
N LYS A 84 -12.63 9.37 -16.31
CA LYS A 84 -12.24 8.00 -16.65
C LYS A 84 -11.63 7.34 -15.43
N SER A 85 -11.81 6.02 -15.34
CA SER A 85 -11.20 5.19 -14.31
C SER A 85 -10.31 4.17 -14.97
N VAL A 86 -9.03 4.14 -14.61
CA VAL A 86 -8.04 3.21 -15.15
C VAL A 86 -7.53 2.35 -14.01
N ARG A 87 -7.53 1.04 -14.23
CA ARG A 87 -7.00 0.04 -13.30
C ARG A 87 -5.67 -0.48 -13.82
N PHE A 88 -4.66 -0.49 -12.95
CA PHE A 88 -3.37 -1.14 -13.15
C PHE A 88 -3.26 -2.25 -12.12
N TYR A 89 -2.88 -3.45 -12.56
CA TYR A 89 -2.88 -4.65 -11.74
C TYR A 89 -1.65 -5.49 -12.05
N GLN A 90 -0.98 -5.98 -11.02
CA GLN A 90 0.13 -6.93 -11.14
C GLN A 90 0.17 -7.88 -9.93
N GLY A 91 0.49 -9.15 -10.16
CA GLY A 91 0.56 -10.18 -9.11
C GLY A 91 -0.80 -10.75 -8.72
N TYR A 92 -0.93 -11.19 -7.48
CA TYR A 92 -2.15 -11.79 -6.92
C TYR A 92 -2.73 -10.94 -5.78
N ILE A 93 -4.04 -10.66 -5.85
CA ILE A 93 -4.80 -10.00 -4.79
C ILE A 93 -6.10 -10.75 -4.55
N ALA A 94 -6.34 -11.13 -3.31
CA ALA A 94 -7.64 -11.62 -2.85
C ALA A 94 -8.67 -10.49 -2.86
N LYS A 95 -9.83 -10.73 -3.48
CA LYS A 95 -10.92 -9.74 -3.61
C LYS A 95 -12.15 -10.07 -2.77
N VAL A 96 -12.28 -11.31 -2.32
CA VAL A 96 -13.47 -11.84 -1.65
C VAL A 96 -13.06 -12.53 -0.34
N GLY A 97 -13.99 -12.55 0.61
CA GLY A 97 -13.84 -13.26 1.88
C GLY A 97 -12.94 -12.56 2.90
N ASN A 98 -12.73 -13.23 4.02
CA ASN A 98 -11.88 -12.77 5.12
C ASN A 98 -10.44 -12.41 4.67
N PRO A 99 -9.78 -13.18 3.76
CA PRO A 99 -8.44 -12.84 3.29
C PRO A 99 -8.35 -11.45 2.65
N ALA A 100 -9.43 -10.97 2.01
CA ALA A 100 -9.45 -9.66 1.37
C ALA A 100 -9.54 -8.50 2.37
N GLU A 101 -10.04 -8.72 3.59
CA GLU A 101 -10.17 -7.69 4.62
C GLU A 101 -8.93 -7.65 5.52
N THR A 102 -8.41 -8.81 5.92
CA THR A 102 -7.28 -8.89 6.85
C THR A 102 -5.94 -8.74 6.16
N LEU A 103 -5.76 -9.35 4.98
CA LEU A 103 -4.44 -9.42 4.34
C LEU A 103 -4.17 -8.25 3.39
N VAL A 104 -5.21 -7.60 2.86
CA VAL A 104 -5.04 -6.55 1.85
C VAL A 104 -5.04 -5.17 2.50
N SER A 105 -3.90 -4.49 2.44
CA SER A 105 -3.80 -3.09 2.83
C SER A 105 -4.42 -2.19 1.75
N ARG A 106 -5.35 -1.32 2.14
CA ARG A 106 -6.03 -0.38 1.23
C ARG A 106 -5.71 1.06 1.60
N GLY A 107 -5.30 1.85 0.60
CA GLY A 107 -4.94 3.25 0.74
C GLY A 107 -5.70 4.11 -0.25
N TYR A 108 -6.15 5.26 0.22
CA TYR A 108 -6.80 6.28 -0.60
C TYR A 108 -6.05 7.60 -0.47
N ALA A 109 -5.82 8.25 -1.60
CA ALA A 109 -5.26 9.59 -1.65
C ALA A 109 -5.96 10.40 -2.75
N GLN A 110 -5.89 11.71 -2.59
CA GLN A 110 -6.44 12.67 -3.52
C GLN A 110 -5.27 13.49 -4.08
N ALA A 111 -5.22 13.67 -5.40
CA ALA A 111 -4.25 14.51 -6.07
C ALA A 111 -4.93 15.76 -6.60
N LEU A 112 -4.42 16.93 -6.22
CA LEU A 112 -4.96 18.22 -6.63
C LEU A 112 -4.26 18.70 -7.91
N LEU A 113 -4.97 18.67 -9.04
CA LEU A 113 -4.47 19.20 -10.32
C LEU A 113 -5.21 20.50 -10.69
N LYS A 114 -4.62 21.26 -11.61
CA LYS A 114 -5.25 22.48 -12.15
C LYS A 114 -6.63 22.23 -12.76
N LEU A 115 -6.81 21.07 -13.40
CA LEU A 115 -8.08 20.69 -14.06
C LEU A 115 -9.12 20.11 -13.10
N GLY A 116 -8.78 19.97 -11.82
CA GLY A 116 -9.60 19.37 -10.79
C GLY A 116 -8.88 18.23 -10.08
N VAL A 117 -9.66 17.30 -9.55
CA VAL A 117 -9.18 16.36 -8.55
C VAL A 117 -9.14 14.93 -9.09
N LEU A 118 -8.03 14.23 -8.85
CA LEU A 118 -7.91 12.81 -9.16
C LEU A 118 -7.92 11.98 -7.87
N GLY A 119 -8.72 10.92 -7.87
CA GLY A 119 -8.73 9.90 -6.83
C GLY A 119 -7.72 8.80 -7.14
N VAL A 120 -6.89 8.47 -6.16
CA VAL A 120 -5.94 7.36 -6.20
C VAL A 120 -6.35 6.35 -5.14
N LYS A 121 -6.65 5.12 -5.58
CA LYS A 121 -6.87 3.96 -4.71
C LYS A 121 -5.75 2.95 -4.94
N VAL A 122 -5.09 2.52 -3.87
CA VAL A 122 -4.03 1.52 -3.90
C VAL A 122 -4.44 0.37 -2.99
N SER A 123 -4.34 -0.86 -3.49
CA SER A 123 -4.51 -2.10 -2.74
C SER A 123 -3.22 -2.90 -2.86
N ILE A 124 -2.64 -3.31 -1.73
CA ILE A 124 -1.39 -4.07 -1.67
C ILE A 124 -1.63 -5.35 -0.87
N MET A 125 -1.21 -6.48 -1.42
CA MET A 125 -1.11 -7.74 -0.70
C MET A 125 0.36 -7.95 -0.29
N PRO A 126 0.68 -7.94 1.03
CA PRO A 126 2.02 -8.14 1.53
C PRO A 126 2.52 -9.58 1.25
N PRO A 127 3.84 -9.82 1.33
CA PRO A 127 4.42 -11.15 1.12
C PRO A 127 3.92 -12.18 2.13
N ASP A 128 3.74 -11.77 3.38
CA ASP A 128 3.41 -12.67 4.50
C ASP A 128 1.96 -13.18 4.48
N ALA A 129 1.19 -12.78 3.45
CA ALA A 129 -0.21 -13.15 3.30
C ALA A 129 -0.35 -14.60 2.83
N ARG A 130 -0.41 -15.54 3.79
CA ARG A 130 -0.79 -16.94 3.56
C ARG A 130 -2.28 -17.04 3.29
N LEU A 131 -2.64 -17.65 2.16
CA LEU A 131 -4.03 -17.95 1.86
C LEU A 131 -4.47 -19.21 2.62
N PRO A 132 -5.74 -19.30 3.01
CA PRO A 132 -6.27 -20.51 3.64
C PRO A 132 -6.22 -21.73 2.70
N ASP A 133 -6.13 -21.50 1.39
CA ASP A 133 -6.05 -22.54 0.37
C ASP A 133 -4.60 -23.04 0.15
N GLU A 134 -3.59 -22.37 0.73
CA GLU A 134 -2.19 -22.77 0.62
C GLU A 134 -1.83 -23.80 1.68
N ILE A 135 -1.77 -25.06 1.27
CA ILE A 135 -1.34 -26.18 2.12
C ILE A 135 0.13 -26.46 1.82
N GLU A 136 0.99 -26.31 2.83
CA GLU A 136 2.38 -26.75 2.77
C GLU A 136 2.41 -28.28 3.01
N ILE A 137 2.61 -29.06 1.94
CA ILE A 137 2.79 -30.51 2.05
C ILE A 137 4.25 -30.76 2.45
N ALA A 138 4.47 -31.25 3.67
CA ALA A 138 5.79 -31.68 4.10
C ALA A 138 6.15 -32.99 3.37
N GLU A 139 7.23 -32.97 2.58
CA GLU A 139 7.79 -34.19 2.01
C GLU A 139 8.39 -35.04 3.14
N LYS A 140 8.00 -36.31 3.19
CA LYS A 140 8.52 -37.25 4.20
C LYS A 140 10.01 -37.49 3.91
N PRO A 141 10.89 -37.46 4.92
CA PRO A 141 12.29 -37.81 4.72
C PRO A 141 12.37 -39.20 4.11
N ILE A 142 13.13 -39.33 3.02
CA ILE A 142 13.46 -40.62 2.44
C ILE A 142 14.39 -41.28 3.46
N GLU A 143 13.89 -42.28 4.19
CA GLU A 143 14.74 -43.16 4.99
C GLU A 143 15.62 -43.94 4.00
N GLU A 144 16.91 -43.58 3.92
CA GLU A 144 17.91 -44.41 3.26
C GLU A 144 17.92 -45.75 4.00
N GLU A 145 17.37 -46.80 3.36
CA GLU A 145 17.58 -48.17 3.80
C GLU A 145 19.08 -48.43 3.83
N VAL A 146 19.65 -48.47 5.03
CA VAL A 146 21.02 -48.89 5.26
C VAL A 146 21.11 -50.33 4.80
N SER A 147 21.68 -50.57 3.63
CA SER A 147 22.07 -51.90 3.17
C SER A 147 23.11 -52.46 4.14
N GLU A 148 22.67 -53.29 5.08
CA GLU A 148 23.56 -54.10 5.91
C GLU A 148 24.44 -54.97 5.01
N GLN A 149 25.74 -54.93 5.30
CA GLN A 149 26.82 -55.70 4.66
C GLN A 149 26.76 -57.18 5.01
#